data_AF-A0AAF0WTN5-F1
#
_entry.id   AF-A0AAF0WTN5-F1
#
_cell.length_a   1.000
_cell.length_b   1.000
_cell.length_c   1.000
_cell.angle_alpha   90.00
_cell.angle_beta   90.00
_cell.angle_gamma   90.00
#
_symmetry.space_group_name_H-M   'P 1'
#
loop_
_entity.id
_entity.type
_entity.pdbx_description
1 polymer ?
#
loop_
_entity_poly.entity_id
_entity_poly.type
_entity_poly.pdbx_seq_one_letter_code
_entity_poly.pdbx_strand_id
1 'polypeptide(L)'
;MDIVGISESEQEAIFRVVAAILHIGNVEFAKGKEVDSSVLKDKQSKFHLQTAVDLLKCDLNALQDALLKRVMVTPEEVIKRSLDPVAAVVGRDGLAKTLYSRLFDW
;
A
#
# COMPACT_ATOMS: atom_id res chain seq x y z
N MET A 1 9.69 -3.69 24.72
CA MET A 1 10.54 -4.56 23.87
C MET A 1 11.98 -4.58 24.34
N ASP A 2 12.35 -3.73 25.31
CA ASP A 2 13.70 -3.65 25.88
C ASP A 2 14.15 -4.92 26.61
N ILE A 3 13.23 -5.65 27.25
CA ILE A 3 13.52 -6.91 27.96
C ILE A 3 14.02 -8.00 26.99
N VAL A 4 13.53 -7.98 25.75
CA VAL A 4 13.96 -8.90 24.68
C VAL A 4 15.08 -8.32 23.81
N GLY A 5 15.66 -7.17 24.19
CA GLY A 5 16.86 -6.62 23.57
C GLY A 5 16.65 -5.83 22.27
N ILE A 6 15.41 -5.47 21.93
CA ILE A 6 15.11 -4.64 20.75
C ILE A 6 15.29 -3.17 21.13
N SER A 7 16.15 -2.47 20.40
CA SER A 7 16.48 -1.07 20.67
C SER A 7 15.29 -0.13 20.41
N GLU A 8 15.33 1.08 20.98
CA GLU A 8 14.26 2.07 20.78
C GLU A 8 14.07 2.44 19.31
N SER A 9 15.16 2.52 18.53
CA SER A 9 15.09 2.84 17.10
C SER A 9 14.46 1.72 16.27
N GLU A 10 14.69 0.46 16.66
CA GLU A 10 14.01 -0.71 16.06
C GLU A 10 12.53 -0.73 16.44
N GLN A 11 12.18 -0.42 17.69
CA GLN A 11 10.79 -0.29 18.13
C GLN A 11 10.05 0.80 17.33
N GLU A 12 10.69 1.97 17.16
CA GLU A 12 10.13 3.05 16.35
C GLU A 12 9.93 2.62 14.89
N ALA A 13 10.90 1.87 14.32
CA ALA A 13 10.77 1.34 12.97
C ALA A 13 9.60 0.35 12.85
N ILE A 14 9.43 -0.55 13.82
CA ILE A 14 8.30 -1.50 13.88
C ILE A 14 6.98 -0.73 13.94
N PHE A 15 6.84 0.22 14.88
CA PHE A 15 5.61 1.00 15.02
C PHE A 15 5.28 1.82 13.78
N ARG A 16 6.30 2.36 13.11
CA ARG A 16 6.12 3.08 11.85
C ARG A 16 5.55 2.19 10.75
N VAL A 17 6.05 0.95 10.62
CA VAL A 17 5.52 -0.02 9.64
C VAL A 17 4.08 -0.43 9.99
N VAL A 18 3.79 -0.70 11.27
CA VAL A 18 2.42 -1.03 11.72
C VAL A 18 1.45 0.12 11.45
N ALA A 19 1.84 1.36 11.76
CA ALA A 19 1.03 2.54 11.48
C ALA A 19 0.78 2.70 9.97
N ALA A 20 1.77 2.44 9.12
CA ALA A 20 1.60 2.46 7.67
C ALA A 20 0.58 1.43 7.19
N ILE A 21 0.63 0.20 7.73
CA ILE A 21 -0.32 -0.87 7.41
C ILE A 21 -1.75 -0.46 7.78
N LEU A 22 -1.95 0.15 8.96
CA LEU A 22 -3.27 0.65 9.38
C LEU A 22 -3.80 1.73 8.44
N HIS A 23 -2.94 2.67 8.02
CA HIS A 23 -3.32 3.68 7.05
C HIS A 23 -3.65 3.09 5.67
N ILE A 24 -2.87 2.13 5.18
CA ILE A 24 -3.16 1.42 3.92
C ILE A 24 -4.54 0.77 3.98
N GLY A 25 -4.90 0.12 5.10
CA GLY A 25 -6.20 -0.53 5.28
C GLY A 25 -7.41 0.41 5.15
N ASN A 26 -7.24 1.70 5.44
CA ASN A 26 -8.29 2.71 5.33
C ASN A 26 -8.40 3.36 3.94
N VAL A 27 -7.54 2.99 2.99
CA VAL A 27 -7.63 3.50 1.61
C VAL A 27 -8.82 2.84 0.91
N GLU A 28 -9.79 3.64 0.49
CA GLU A 28 -10.95 3.18 -0.28
C GLU A 28 -10.86 3.58 -1.75
N PHE A 29 -11.45 2.76 -2.63
CA PHE A 29 -11.44 2.95 -4.07
C PHE A 29 -12.86 3.15 -4.61
N ALA A 30 -12.99 3.99 -5.63
CA ALA A 30 -14.22 4.21 -6.39
C ALA A 30 -13.99 3.89 -7.87
N LYS A 31 -15.08 3.69 -8.62
CA LYS A 31 -15.00 3.49 -10.08
C LYS A 31 -14.37 4.72 -10.74
N GLY A 32 -13.40 4.49 -11.62
CA GLY A 32 -12.79 5.52 -12.43
C GLY A 32 -13.65 5.87 -13.65
N LYS A 33 -13.03 6.58 -14.61
CA LYS A 33 -13.72 7.02 -15.83
C LYS A 33 -13.96 5.88 -16.83
N GLU A 34 -13.05 4.92 -16.86
CA GLU A 34 -13.15 3.72 -17.68
C GLU A 34 -13.76 2.56 -16.89
N VAL A 35 -14.41 1.63 -17.59
CA VAL A 35 -15.16 0.51 -16.99
C VAL A 35 -14.29 -0.34 -16.05
N ASP A 36 -13.04 -0.57 -16.43
CA ASP A 36 -12.07 -1.41 -15.70
C ASP A 36 -11.07 -0.56 -14.88
N SER A 37 -11.42 0.69 -14.56
CA SER A 37 -10.53 1.60 -13.84
C SER A 37 -11.04 1.96 -12.45
N SER A 38 -10.11 2.32 -11.57
CA SER A 38 -10.38 2.79 -10.23
C SER A 38 -9.62 4.06 -9.92
N VAL A 39 -10.16 4.81 -8.96
CA VAL A 39 -9.56 6.01 -8.40
C VAL A 39 -9.71 5.96 -6.88
N LEU A 40 -8.93 6.75 -6.15
CA LEU A 40 -9.16 6.96 -4.72
C LEU A 40 -10.56 7.54 -4.51
N LYS A 41 -11.30 6.99 -3.55
CA LYS A 41 -12.72 7.33 -3.34
C LYS A 41 -12.91 8.79 -2.92
N ASP A 42 -12.09 9.28 -2.00
CA ASP A 42 -12.26 10.59 -1.40
C ASP A 42 -10.94 11.19 -0.85
N LYS A 43 -11.04 12.37 -0.24
CA LYS A 43 -9.91 13.06 0.39
C LYS A 43 -9.36 12.29 1.60
N GLN A 44 -10.18 11.50 2.29
CA GLN A 44 -9.73 10.67 3.42
C GLN A 44 -8.83 9.54 2.95
N SER A 45 -9.21 8.87 1.86
CA SER A 45 -8.40 7.83 1.20
C SER A 45 -7.07 8.40 0.72
N LYS A 46 -7.06 9.62 0.18
CA LYS A 46 -5.83 10.33 -0.21
C LYS A 46 -4.95 10.68 1.00
N PHE A 47 -5.56 11.15 2.10
CA PHE A 47 -4.84 11.41 3.34
C PHE A 47 -4.16 10.15 3.87
N HIS A 48 -4.90 9.05 3.98
CA HIS A 48 -4.35 7.77 4.43
C HIS A 48 -3.23 7.26 3.53
N LEU A 49 -3.38 7.37 2.21
CA LEU A 49 -2.32 7.02 1.27
C LEU A 49 -1.06 7.87 1.49
N GLN A 50 -1.20 9.20 1.62
CA GLN A 50 -0.08 10.08 1.88
C GLN A 50 0.63 9.74 3.19
N THR A 51 -0.12 9.54 4.27
CA THR A 51 0.47 9.17 5.56
C THR A 51 1.20 7.84 5.49
N ALA A 52 0.65 6.83 4.80
CA ALA A 52 1.34 5.57 4.58
C ALA A 52 2.67 5.74 3.82
N VAL A 53 2.68 6.61 2.80
CA VAL A 53 3.89 6.94 2.02
C VAL A 53 4.96 7.59 2.89
N ASP A 54 4.56 8.55 3.74
CA ASP A 54 5.48 9.26 4.63
C ASP A 54 6.11 8.30 5.67
N LEU A 55 5.30 7.37 6.20
CA LEU A 55 5.75 6.35 7.15
C LEU A 55 6.67 5.30 6.49
N LEU A 56 6.33 4.84 5.28
CA LEU A 56 7.15 3.88 4.52
C LEU A 56 8.36 4.53 3.83
N LYS A 57 8.41 5.88 3.80
CA LYS A 57 9.45 6.67 3.12
C LYS A 57 9.59 6.28 1.64
N CYS A 58 8.46 6.12 0.95
CA CYS A 58 8.42 5.77 -0.47
C CYS A 58 7.86 6.91 -1.34
N ASP A 59 7.71 6.67 -2.64
CA ASP A 59 7.09 7.65 -3.55
C ASP A 59 5.57 7.47 -3.60
N LEU A 60 4.84 8.59 -3.52
CA LEU A 60 3.38 8.60 -3.54
C LEU A 60 2.82 8.03 -4.83
N ASN A 61 3.38 8.42 -5.98
CA ASN A 61 2.89 7.97 -7.27
C ASN A 61 3.18 6.49 -7.47
N ALA A 62 4.33 6.00 -6.99
CA ALA A 62 4.69 4.60 -7.03
C ALA A 62 3.71 3.74 -6.21
N LEU A 63 3.40 4.15 -4.97
CA LEU A 63 2.43 3.41 -4.16
C LEU A 63 1.02 3.50 -4.74
N GLN A 64 0.61 4.67 -5.23
CA GLN A 64 -0.69 4.84 -5.87
C GLN A 64 -0.81 3.98 -7.14
N ASP A 65 0.21 3.96 -8.00
CA ASP A 65 0.24 3.13 -9.19
C ASP A 65 0.23 1.65 -8.83
N ALA A 66 0.93 1.22 -7.78
CA ALA A 66 0.92 -0.16 -7.31
C ALA A 66 -0.47 -0.62 -6.84
N LEU A 67 -1.28 0.29 -6.30
CA LEU A 67 -2.65 -0.01 -5.85
C LEU A 67 -3.68 0.06 -6.97
N LEU A 68 -3.51 0.97 -7.94
CA LEU A 68 -4.50 1.23 -8.99
C LEU A 68 -4.20 0.51 -10.31
N LYS A 69 -2.98 0.02 -10.51
CA LYS A 69 -2.54 -0.57 -11.78
C LYS A 69 -1.85 -1.91 -11.53
N ARG A 70 -2.12 -2.84 -12.43
CA ARG A 70 -1.36 -4.08 -12.55
C ARG A 70 -0.26 -3.91 -13.59
N VAL A 71 0.96 -4.22 -13.19
CA VAL A 71 2.11 -4.32 -14.08
C VAL A 71 2.28 -5.78 -14.49
N MET A 72 2.28 -6.04 -15.80
CA MET A 72 2.56 -7.35 -16.37
C MET A 72 3.82 -7.24 -17.22
N VAL A 73 4.84 -8.02 -16.86
CA VAL A 73 6.10 -8.06 -17.60
C VAL A 73 6.04 -9.26 -18.54
N THR A 74 6.14 -9.00 -19.84
CA THR A 74 6.27 -10.01 -20.89
C THR A 74 7.69 -9.95 -21.47
N PRO A 75 8.15 -10.95 -22.24
CA PRO A 75 9.48 -10.90 -22.87
C PRO A 75 9.66 -9.69 -23.81
N GLU A 76 8.57 -9.19 -24.39
CA GLU A 76 8.59 -8.12 -25.38
C GLU A 76 8.38 -6.74 -24.73
N GLU A 77 7.51 -6.64 -23.72
CA GLU A 77 7.16 -5.35 -23.12
C GLU A 77 6.59 -5.43 -21.70
N VAL A 78 6.55 -4.26 -21.04
CA VAL A 78 5.90 -4.04 -19.74
C VAL A 78 4.55 -3.38 -19.95
N ILE A 79 3.48 -4.14 -19.73
CA ILE A 79 2.10 -3.69 -19.90
C ILE A 79 1.56 -3.21 -18.55
N LYS A 80 1.09 -1.96 -18.47
CA LYS A 80 0.39 -1.42 -17.30
C LYS A 80 -1.10 -1.34 -17.59
N ARG A 81 -1.92 -2.07 -16.84
CA ARG A 81 -3.39 -2.05 -16.96
C ARG A 81 -4.01 -1.51 -15.67
N SER A 82 -4.99 -0.63 -15.80
CA SER A 82 -5.79 -0.17 -14.66
C SER A 82 -6.55 -1.33 -14.00
N LEU A 83 -6.78 -1.22 -12.70
CA LEU A 83 -7.56 -2.16 -11.91
C LEU A 83 -8.95 -1.59 -11.65
N ASP A 84 -9.97 -2.44 -11.67
CA ASP A 84 -11.28 -2.09 -11.13
C ASP A 84 -11.20 -1.93 -9.59
N PRO A 85 -12.21 -1.31 -8.95
CA PRO A 85 -12.16 -1.06 -7.51
C PRO A 85 -12.07 -2.33 -6.65
N VAL A 86 -12.66 -3.44 -7.10
CA VAL A 86 -12.63 -4.71 -6.35
C VAL A 86 -11.22 -5.30 -6.39
N ALA A 87 -10.59 -5.29 -7.57
CA ALA A 87 -9.21 -5.73 -7.73
C ALA A 87 -8.22 -4.83 -6.97
N ALA A 88 -8.45 -3.52 -6.93
CA ALA A 88 -7.65 -2.57 -6.15
C ALA A 88 -7.73 -2.86 -4.63
N VAL A 89 -8.92 -3.19 -4.11
CA VAL A 89 -9.10 -3.62 -2.70
C VAL A 89 -8.29 -4.90 -2.42
N VAL A 90 -8.36 -5.89 -3.30
CA VAL A 90 -7.57 -7.13 -3.14
C VAL A 90 -6.07 -6.83 -3.15
N GLY A 91 -5.61 -5.93 -4.03
CA GLY A 91 -4.22 -5.49 -4.08
C GLY A 91 -3.76 -4.79 -2.79
N ARG A 92 -4.58 -3.89 -2.27
CA ARG A 92 -4.36 -3.20 -0.98
C ARG A 92 -4.23 -4.20 0.18
N ASP A 93 -5.15 -5.14 0.29
CA ASP A 93 -5.16 -6.13 1.37
C ASP A 93 -3.98 -7.10 1.25
N GLY A 94 -3.63 -7.48 0.01
CA GLY A 94 -2.43 -8.27 -0.28
C GLY A 94 -1.13 -7.55 0.12
N LEU A 95 -1.03 -6.25 -0.15
CA LEU A 95 0.10 -5.43 0.27
C LEU A 95 0.19 -5.34 1.80
N ALA A 96 -0.92 -5.00 2.46
CA ALA A 96 -1.00 -4.92 3.92
C ALA A 96 -0.59 -6.24 4.59
N LYS A 97 -1.11 -7.36 4.09
CA LYS A 97 -0.75 -8.70 4.56
C LYS A 97 0.73 -9.00 4.36
N THR A 98 1.27 -8.68 3.18
CA THR A 98 2.69 -8.92 2.87
C THR A 98 3.61 -8.10 3.78
N LEU A 99 3.31 -6.82 3.99
CA LEU A 99 4.08 -5.97 4.90
C LEU A 99 4.04 -6.51 6.33
N TYR A 100 2.86 -6.91 6.82
CA TYR A 100 2.72 -7.49 8.14
C TYR A 100 3.50 -8.80 8.28
N SER A 101 3.37 -9.73 7.34
CA SER A 101 4.13 -10.98 7.35
C SER A 101 5.63 -10.72 7.37
N ARG A 102 6.14 -9.82 6.52
CA ARG A 102 7.57 -9.48 6.47
C ARG A 102 8.09 -8.81 7.75
N LEU A 103 7.24 -8.10 8.48
CA LEU A 103 7.60 -7.49 9.76
C LEU A 103 7.74 -8.53 10.88
N PHE A 104 6.93 -9.59 10.85
CA PHE A 104 6.87 -10.63 11.89
C PHE A 104 7.70 -11.88 11.59
N ASP A 105 8.01 -12.13 10.31
CA ASP A 105 8.94 -13.19 9.89
C ASP A 105 10.41 -12.81 10.15
N TRP A 106 10.67 -11.60 10.68
CA TRP A 106 11.98 -11.09 11.07
C TRP A 106 12.38 -11.55 12.48
#